data_AF-A0AAP5QIM4-F1
#
_entry.id   AF-A0AAP5QIM4-F1
#
_cell.length_a   1.000
_cell.length_b   1.000
_cell.length_c   1.000
_cell.angle_alpha   90.00
_cell.angle_beta   90.00
_cell.angle_gamma   90.00
#
_symmetry.space_group_name_H-M   'P 1'
#
loop_
_entity.id
_entity.type
_entity.pdbx_description
1 polymer ?
#
loop_
_entity_poly.entity_id
_entity_poly.type
_entity_poly.pdbx_seq_one_letter_code
_entity_poly.pdbx_strand_id
1 'polypeptide(L)'
;MREEIQVLLEEIEELEMALSKSDNNTVSVVLQEAIDKRRNEIGELKPNGYVMADVVLKDGTELKRCLVFTVTDRMGSQAVTELDEAREIFEKDKEVYLQQEHEGGNFAGDIGVHEIATYNLEYEYGVTE
;
A
#
# COMPACT_ATOMS: atom_id res chain seq x y z
N MET A 1 3.63 -0.91 10.10
CA MET A 1 4.29 0.23 9.41
C MET A 1 3.27 1.15 8.75
N ARG A 2 2.22 0.59 8.13
CA ARG A 2 1.13 1.36 7.49
C ARG A 2 0.39 2.33 8.43
N GLU A 3 0.10 1.91 9.67
CA GLU A 3 -0.52 2.81 10.67
C GLU A 3 0.36 4.02 11.00
N GLU A 4 1.67 3.82 11.15
CA GLU A 4 2.63 4.92 11.41
C GLU A 4 2.72 5.87 10.21
N ILE A 5 2.74 5.34 8.98
CA ILE A 5 2.69 6.16 7.76
C ILE A 5 1.38 6.95 7.69
N GLN A 6 0.25 6.34 8.03
CA GLN A 6 -1.05 7.02 8.04
C GLN A 6 -1.08 8.17 9.05
N VAL A 7 -0.58 7.95 10.27
CA VAL A 7 -0.46 9.01 11.29
C VAL A 7 0.40 10.17 10.78
N LEU A 8 1.54 9.88 10.14
CA LEU A 8 2.41 10.91 9.57
C LEU A 8 1.74 11.68 8.42
N LEU A 9 0.90 11.02 7.62
CA LEU A 9 0.12 11.68 6.56
C LEU A 9 -0.95 12.61 7.12
N GLU A 10 -1.66 12.19 8.18
CA GLU A 10 -2.62 13.03 8.89
C GLU A 10 -1.93 14.25 9.51
N GLU A 11 -0.74 14.08 10.12
CA GLU A 11 0.06 15.22 10.61
C GLU A 11 0.46 16.19 9.49
N ILE A 12 0.85 15.69 8.32
CA ILE A 12 1.20 16.53 7.16
C ILE A 12 -0.02 17.34 6.72
N GLU A 13 -1.21 16.74 6.65
CA GLU A 13 -2.44 17.45 6.26
C GLU A 13 -2.74 18.61 7.22
N GLU A 14 -2.60 18.39 8.53
CA GLU A 14 -2.77 19.45 9.53
C GLU A 14 -1.74 20.59 9.36
N LEU A 15 -0.48 20.24 9.11
CA LEU A 15 0.59 21.22 8.90
C LEU A 15 0.40 22.01 7.60
N GLU A 16 -0.05 21.37 6.52
CA GLU A 16 -0.37 22.02 5.24
C GLU A 16 -1.56 22.99 5.40
N MET A 17 -2.59 22.59 6.16
CA MET A 17 -3.68 23.49 6.53
C MET A 17 -3.19 24.71 7.32
N ALA A 18 -2.30 24.52 8.29
CA ALA A 18 -1.72 25.63 9.06
C ALA A 18 -0.86 26.56 8.19
N LEU A 19 -0.04 25.99 7.30
CA LEU A 19 0.80 26.73 6.36
C LEU A 19 -0.04 27.59 5.42
N SER A 20 -1.14 27.06 4.91
CA SER A 20 -2.06 27.80 4.01
C SER A 20 -2.70 29.03 4.67
N LYS A 21 -2.78 29.06 6.00
CA LYS A 21 -3.37 30.15 6.79
C LYS A 21 -2.32 31.11 7.36
N SER A 22 -1.03 30.83 7.17
CA SER A 22 0.06 31.60 7.75
C SER A 22 0.46 32.77 6.84
N ASP A 23 0.31 34.00 7.33
CA ASP A 23 0.82 35.21 6.67
C ASP A 23 2.24 35.58 7.13
N ASN A 24 2.85 34.80 8.01
CA ASN A 24 4.16 35.07 8.59
C ASN A 24 5.23 34.20 7.92
N ASN A 25 6.24 34.83 7.32
CA ASN A 25 7.30 34.14 6.59
C ASN A 25 8.12 33.19 7.48
N THR A 26 8.45 33.60 8.72
CA THR A 26 9.19 32.75 9.66
C THR A 26 8.37 31.53 10.08
N VAL A 27 7.08 31.71 10.36
CA VAL A 27 6.19 30.58 10.71
C VAL A 27 6.03 29.62 9.53
N SER A 28 5.92 30.16 8.31
CA SER A 28 5.79 29.37 7.09
C SER A 28 7.01 28.50 6.82
N VAL A 29 8.22 29.02 7.04
CA VAL A 29 9.47 28.24 6.92
C VAL A 29 9.50 27.08 7.92
N VAL A 30 9.17 27.33 9.19
CA VAL A 30 9.16 26.28 10.22
C VAL A 30 8.12 25.19 9.92
N LEU A 31 6.94 25.57 9.41
CA LEU A 31 5.91 24.62 9.01
C LEU A 31 6.36 23.77 7.81
N GLN A 32 7.04 24.38 6.83
CA GLN A 32 7.60 23.65 5.69
C GLN A 32 8.69 22.65 6.14
N GLU A 33 9.60 23.05 7.02
CA GLU A 33 10.62 22.15 7.57
C GLU A 33 9.99 20.98 8.34
N ALA A 34 8.90 21.22 9.08
CA ALA A 34 8.17 20.18 9.77
C ALA A 34 7.54 19.17 8.80
N ILE A 35 6.91 19.65 7.72
CA ILE A 35 6.33 18.80 6.65
C ILE A 35 7.42 17.96 6.00
N ASP A 36 8.53 18.57 5.62
CA ASP A 36 9.64 17.89 4.95
C ASP A 36 10.24 16.80 5.84
N LYS A 37 10.34 17.03 7.16
CA LYS A 37 10.78 16.02 8.13
C LYS A 37 9.84 14.81 8.15
N ARG A 38 8.52 15.01 8.22
CA ARG A 38 7.54 13.89 8.20
C ARG A 38 7.59 13.14 6.87
N ARG A 39 7.74 13.85 5.75
CA ARG A 39 7.89 13.21 4.42
C ARG A 39 9.14 12.34 4.34
N ASN A 40 10.25 12.77 4.94
CA ASN A 40 11.46 11.96 5.02
C ASN A 40 11.26 10.74 5.93
N GLU A 41 10.62 10.89 7.09
CA GLU A 41 10.28 9.77 7.97
C GLU A 41 9.39 8.73 7.26
N ILE A 42 8.39 9.19 6.51
CA ILE A 42 7.59 8.31 5.63
C ILE A 42 8.50 7.62 4.59
N GLY A 43 9.46 8.32 4.00
CA GLY A 43 10.41 7.74 3.06
C GLY A 43 11.27 6.63 3.68
N GLU A 44 11.72 6.80 4.92
CA GLU A 44 12.47 5.78 5.67
C GLU A 44 11.60 4.60 6.10
N LEU A 45 10.31 4.87 6.37
CA LEU A 45 9.32 3.85 6.72
C LEU A 45 8.75 3.15 5.49
N LYS A 46 8.86 3.69 4.27
CA LYS A 46 8.37 3.01 3.09
C LYS A 46 9.23 1.78 2.83
N PRO A 47 8.66 0.57 2.83
CA PRO A 47 9.41 -0.63 2.53
C PRO A 47 9.89 -0.62 1.08
N ASN A 48 11.12 -1.10 0.88
CA ASN A 48 11.76 -1.22 -0.42
C ASN A 48 11.26 -2.45 -1.18
N GLY A 49 9.96 -2.68 -1.23
CA GLY A 49 9.39 -3.89 -1.82
C GLY A 49 7.89 -4.02 -1.62
N TYR A 50 7.34 -5.08 -2.19
CA TYR A 50 5.91 -5.37 -2.22
C TYR A 50 5.67 -6.87 -2.01
N VAL A 51 4.47 -7.20 -1.56
CA VAL A 51 4.03 -8.59 -1.44
C VAL A 51 3.40 -9.03 -2.74
N MET A 52 3.88 -10.18 -3.21
CA MET A 52 3.34 -10.92 -4.35
C MET A 52 2.53 -12.10 -3.86
N ALA A 53 1.43 -12.38 -4.57
CA ALA A 53 0.55 -13.49 -4.29
C ALA A 53 0.41 -14.41 -5.50
N ASP A 54 0.53 -15.71 -5.25
CA ASP A 54 0.04 -16.75 -6.14
C ASP A 54 -1.27 -17.28 -5.56
N VAL A 55 -2.34 -17.25 -6.36
CA VAL A 55 -3.71 -17.54 -5.91
C VAL A 55 -4.33 -18.59 -6.82
N VAL A 56 -4.97 -19.58 -6.21
CA VAL A 56 -5.79 -20.57 -6.89
C VAL A 56 -7.23 -20.39 -6.44
N LEU A 57 -8.13 -20.13 -7.38
CA LEU A 57 -9.56 -20.00 -7.13
C LEU A 57 -10.23 -21.38 -7.06
N LYS A 58 -11.40 -21.44 -6.42
CA LYS A 58 -12.19 -22.68 -6.28
C LYS A 58 -12.70 -23.25 -7.60
N ASP A 59 -12.79 -22.42 -8.64
CA ASP A 59 -13.14 -22.86 -9.99
C ASP A 59 -11.95 -23.47 -10.76
N GLY A 60 -10.74 -23.44 -10.17
CA GLY A 60 -9.50 -23.96 -10.74
C GLY A 60 -8.64 -22.91 -11.47
N THR A 61 -9.08 -21.64 -11.51
CA THR A 61 -8.28 -20.55 -12.10
C THR A 61 -7.05 -20.28 -11.26
N GLU A 62 -5.87 -20.26 -11.90
CA GLU A 62 -4.60 -19.89 -11.27
C GLU A 62 -4.18 -18.47 -11.68
N LEU A 63 -3.94 -17.62 -10.69
CA LEU A 63 -3.39 -16.28 -10.85
C LEU A 63 -2.02 -16.24 -10.18
N LYS A 64 -0.97 -16.07 -10.98
CA LYS A 64 0.42 -16.06 -10.49
C LYS A 64 1.00 -14.66 -10.54
N ARG A 65 1.91 -14.37 -9.61
CA ARG A 65 2.62 -13.10 -9.47
C ARG A 65 1.66 -11.90 -9.44
N CYS A 66 0.71 -11.93 -8.51
CA CYS A 66 -0.23 -10.84 -8.30
C CYS A 66 0.31 -9.86 -7.26
N LEU A 67 0.36 -8.58 -7.61
CA LEU A 67 0.42 -7.50 -6.62
C LEU A 67 -0.88 -7.52 -5.80
N VAL A 68 -0.73 -7.39 -4.48
CA VAL A 68 -1.85 -7.38 -3.53
C VAL A 68 -2.18 -5.95 -3.16
N PHE A 69 -3.46 -5.58 -3.22
CA PHE A 69 -3.94 -4.28 -2.77
C PHE A 69 -5.17 -4.46 -1.88
N THR A 70 -5.36 -3.56 -0.92
CA THR A 70 -6.60 -3.53 -0.15
C THR A 70 -7.73 -2.94 -1.00
N VAL A 71 -8.96 -3.42 -0.85
CA VAL A 71 -10.10 -2.90 -1.62
C VAL A 71 -10.49 -1.48 -1.17
N THR A 72 -10.18 -1.14 0.10
CA THR A 72 -10.32 0.24 0.62
C THR A 72 -9.41 1.23 -0.07
N ASP A 73 -8.26 0.77 -0.56
CA ASP A 73 -7.24 1.61 -1.15
C ASP A 73 -7.59 2.04 -2.59
N ARG A 74 -8.38 1.25 -3.35
CA ARG A 74 -8.72 1.44 -4.78
C ARG A 74 -7.52 1.77 -5.70
N MET A 75 -7.70 1.68 -7.02
CA MET A 75 -6.67 1.95 -8.02
C MET A 75 -6.00 3.32 -7.79
N GLY A 76 -4.74 3.33 -7.39
CA GLY A 76 -3.95 4.55 -7.11
C GLY A 76 -3.14 4.51 -5.81
N SER A 77 -3.44 3.55 -4.93
CA SER A 77 -2.77 3.35 -3.66
C SER A 77 -1.68 2.29 -3.75
N GLN A 78 -0.70 2.35 -2.85
CA GLN A 78 0.49 1.50 -2.88
C GLN A 78 0.11 0.01 -2.72
N ALA A 79 0.84 -0.87 -3.41
CA ALA A 79 0.71 -2.31 -3.17
C ALA A 79 1.03 -2.63 -1.70
N VAL A 80 0.42 -3.69 -1.16
CA VAL A 80 0.73 -4.20 0.17
C VAL A 80 2.19 -4.58 0.22
N THR A 81 2.84 -4.23 1.32
CA THR A 81 4.29 -4.34 1.45
C THR A 81 4.71 -5.14 2.68
N GLU A 82 3.77 -5.51 3.56
CA GLU A 82 4.01 -6.34 4.73
C GLU A 82 3.33 -7.71 4.53
N LEU A 83 4.06 -8.82 4.77
CA LEU A 83 3.52 -10.17 4.60
C LEU A 83 2.36 -10.47 5.56
N ASP A 84 2.46 -10.00 6.80
CA ASP A 84 1.41 -10.23 7.80
C ASP A 84 0.15 -9.45 7.46
N GLU A 85 0.28 -8.23 6.93
CA GLU A 85 -0.85 -7.45 6.40
C GLU A 85 -1.52 -8.18 5.24
N ALA A 86 -0.73 -8.67 4.27
CA ALA A 86 -1.27 -9.45 3.16
C ALA A 86 -2.04 -10.67 3.67
N ARG A 87 -1.47 -11.44 4.63
CA ARG A 87 -2.18 -12.57 5.25
C ARG A 87 -3.50 -12.16 5.89
N GLU A 88 -3.52 -11.05 6.63
CA GLU A 88 -4.75 -10.57 7.26
C GLU A 88 -5.83 -10.27 6.23
N ILE A 89 -5.49 -9.69 5.08
CA ILE A 89 -6.44 -9.45 3.98
C ILE A 89 -7.02 -10.77 3.48
N PHE A 90 -6.18 -11.76 3.17
CA PHE A 90 -6.64 -13.07 2.70
C PHE A 90 -7.38 -13.90 3.76
N GLU A 91 -7.34 -13.53 5.04
CA GLU A 91 -8.02 -14.25 6.13
C GLU A 91 -9.28 -13.55 6.65
N LYS A 92 -9.26 -12.21 6.72
CA LYS A 92 -10.27 -11.41 7.43
C LYS A 92 -11.12 -10.56 6.49
N ASP A 93 -10.57 -10.13 5.35
CA ASP A 93 -11.30 -9.27 4.43
C ASP A 93 -12.28 -10.06 3.58
N LYS A 94 -13.31 -9.37 3.08
CA LYS A 94 -14.30 -9.98 2.18
C LYS A 94 -13.76 -10.13 0.77
N GLU A 95 -12.95 -9.17 0.35
CA GLU A 95 -12.46 -9.00 -1.01
C GLU A 95 -11.01 -8.52 -0.97
N VAL A 96 -10.24 -8.90 -1.97
CA VAL A 96 -8.86 -8.45 -2.20
C VAL A 96 -8.73 -8.02 -3.65
N TYR A 97 -8.03 -6.92 -3.91
CA TYR A 97 -7.73 -6.51 -5.27
C TYR A 97 -6.39 -7.08 -5.69
N LEU A 98 -6.38 -7.82 -6.81
CA LEU A 98 -5.18 -8.46 -7.35
C LEU A 98 -4.89 -7.92 -8.74
N GLN A 99 -3.61 -7.63 -8.99
CA GLN A 99 -3.11 -7.26 -10.31
C GLN A 99 -1.92 -8.13 -10.69
N GLN A 100 -2.07 -8.95 -11.73
CA GLN A 100 -0.97 -9.77 -12.25
C GLN A 100 0.09 -8.91 -12.93
N GLU A 101 1.36 -9.23 -12.68
CA GLU A 101 2.46 -8.65 -13.44
C GLU A 101 2.42 -9.11 -14.91
N HIS A 102 2.81 -8.18 -15.80
CA HIS A 102 2.68 -8.27 -17.26
C HIS A 102 3.31 -9.51 -17.91
N GLU A 103 4.25 -10.19 -17.25
CA GLU A 103 4.89 -11.41 -17.76
C GLU A 103 4.10 -12.70 -17.46
N GLY A 104 3.12 -12.68 -16.55
CA GLY A 104 2.40 -13.88 -16.07
C GLY A 104 0.89 -13.90 -16.31
N GLY A 105 0.30 -12.78 -16.76
CA GLY A 105 -1.13 -12.66 -17.02
C GLY A 105 -1.58 -11.22 -17.26
N ASN A 106 -2.89 -11.00 -17.39
CA ASN A 106 -3.48 -9.66 -17.59
C ASN A 106 -4.73 -9.46 -16.70
N PHE A 107 -4.76 -10.14 -15.56
CA PHE A 107 -5.84 -9.98 -14.59
C PHE A 107 -5.58 -8.76 -13.71
N ALA A 108 -6.59 -7.90 -13.56
CA ALA A 108 -6.61 -6.80 -12.63
C ALA A 108 -8.05 -6.62 -12.13
N GLY A 109 -8.32 -6.91 -10.87
CA GLY A 109 -9.68 -6.87 -10.34
C GLY A 109 -9.82 -7.31 -8.89
N ASP A 110 -11.00 -6.99 -8.34
CA ASP A 110 -11.43 -7.48 -7.03
C ASP A 110 -11.79 -8.96 -7.10
N ILE A 111 -11.35 -9.73 -6.10
CA ILE A 111 -11.67 -11.15 -5.91
C ILE A 111 -12.26 -11.33 -4.53
N GLY A 112 -13.38 -12.04 -4.43
CA GLY A 112 -13.91 -12.47 -3.14
C GLY A 112 -12.94 -13.42 -2.46
N VAL A 113 -12.48 -13.10 -1.24
CA VAL A 113 -11.56 -13.97 -0.48
C VAL A 113 -12.16 -15.37 -0.27
N HIS A 114 -13.48 -15.45 -0.15
CA HIS A 114 -14.23 -16.70 -0.06
C HIS A 114 -14.18 -17.57 -1.34
N GLU A 115 -13.78 -17.03 -2.49
CA GLU A 115 -13.62 -17.74 -3.76
C GLU A 115 -12.22 -18.35 -3.91
N ILE A 116 -11.29 -17.96 -3.04
CA ILE A 116 -9.91 -18.45 -3.04
C ILE A 116 -9.88 -19.83 -2.38
N ALA A 117 -9.28 -20.80 -3.07
CA ALA A 117 -9.04 -22.14 -2.54
C ALA A 117 -7.74 -22.19 -1.74
N THR A 118 -6.66 -21.69 -2.34
CA THR A 118 -5.33 -21.63 -1.72
C THR A 118 -4.58 -20.40 -2.21
N TYR A 119 -3.70 -19.85 -1.38
CA TYR A 119 -2.81 -18.77 -1.76
C TYR A 119 -1.40 -19.00 -1.18
N ASN A 120 -0.39 -18.42 -1.84
CA ASN A 120 0.99 -18.33 -1.36
C ASN A 120 1.43 -16.86 -1.46
N LEU A 121 2.14 -16.37 -0.44
CA LEU A 121 2.59 -14.99 -0.36
C LEU A 121 4.11 -14.93 -0.27
N GLU A 122 4.72 -14.05 -1.05
CA GLU A 122 6.15 -13.84 -1.09
C GLU A 122 6.47 -12.34 -1.07
N TYR A 123 7.49 -11.93 -0.33
CA TYR A 123 7.96 -10.55 -0.35
C TYR A 123 9.03 -10.40 -1.43
N GLU A 124 8.85 -9.43 -2.32
CA GLU A 124 9.79 -9.11 -3.38
C GLU A 124 10.39 -7.72 -3.11
N TYR A 125 11.73 -7.65 -3.09
CA TYR A 125 12.42 -6.37 -2.99
C TYR A 125 12.20 -5.59 -4.28
N GLY A 126 11.70 -4.36 -4.15
CA GLY A 126 11.64 -3.39 -5.24
C GLY A 126 13.06 -3.10 -5.69
N VAL A 127 13.30 -3.21 -7.00
CA VAL A 127 14.61 -2.90 -7.57
C VAL A 127 14.92 -1.44 -7.25
N THR A 128 15.95 -1.22 -6.45
CA THR A 128 16.53 0.11 -6.23
C THR A 128 17.39 0.41 -7.46
N GLU A 129 16.82 1.13 -8.43
CA GLU A 129 17.60 1.79 -9.49
C GLU A 129 18.25 3.09 -8.99
#